data_AF-A0A101XWZ5-F1
#
_entry.id   AF-A0A101XWZ5-F1
#
_cell.length_a   1.000
_cell.length_b   1.000
_cell.length_c   1.000
_cell.angle_alpha   90.00
_cell.angle_beta   90.00
_cell.angle_gamma   90.00
#
_symmetry.space_group_name_H-M   'P 1'
#
loop_
_entity.id
_entity.type
_entity.pdbx_description
1 polymer ?
#
loop_
_entity_poly.entity_id
_entity_poly.type
_entity_poly.pdbx_seq_one_letter_code
_entity_poly.pdbx_strand_id
1 'polypeptide(L)'
;MKNVANRARAYILLAVCVLLGVMTAAAPAMADGSSSSYNYSYWGEPVASPAAYQATELWTGDSLGTGPLKDPSDMHVTPDGDIYVLDTGNNRILILDSQFKLERIIDSFKQDGAVQTFQSPLGLFVTENKDLYIADTGNRRVVQLDSRDNVVKVIDSPQSEQLPENFTFQPVRLVVDKAQRLYVMATGVYDGFMEFNSGGDFTSFIGANKVTIDPVEYFWKRISTQAQRSQMVMYTPTEFTNLDINEEGFIYATNGQRSNNVKKLNAQGSDILRRLGYWEPEGDIYATVTTGYTRLADIDIGDSEMYSILDANHGRVFTYNGDGYLLYVFGGMGNQLGYFNTPAALERIGDDFIVLDKALGEITVFRSTEYGRTLNQAVRSYYNGDEEQALQLFRQTINMNANLDFAYSGIGKAILRQGDYAEAMKYFKQSMDKTNYSKAYLLHRKQVLRAHFTEIVAAVFLLVIAVFAWIKFRKMKVRKKVVPREQRAG
;
A
#
# COMPACT_ATOMS: atom_id res chain seq x y z
N MET A 1 3.10 -37.90 58.88
CA MET A 1 3.87 -36.68 58.48
C MET A 1 4.75 -36.87 57.25
N LYS A 2 5.44 -38.01 57.04
CA LYS A 2 6.29 -38.25 55.85
C LYS A 2 5.57 -38.22 54.48
N ASN A 3 4.31 -38.67 54.41
CA ASN A 3 3.57 -38.74 53.13
C ASN A 3 3.06 -37.39 52.62
N VAL A 4 2.88 -36.39 53.50
CA VAL A 4 2.45 -35.03 53.11
C VAL A 4 3.63 -34.24 52.54
N ALA A 5 4.82 -34.39 53.15
CA ALA A 5 6.05 -33.78 52.67
C ALA A 5 6.47 -34.28 51.28
N ASN A 6 6.27 -35.56 50.98
CA ASN A 6 6.58 -36.13 49.67
C ASN A 6 5.61 -35.67 48.58
N ARG A 7 4.32 -35.49 48.91
CA ARG A 7 3.33 -34.92 47.97
C ARG A 7 3.59 -33.44 47.70
N ALA A 8 3.94 -32.66 48.72
CA ALA A 8 4.30 -31.25 48.55
C ALA A 8 5.54 -31.08 47.66
N ARG A 9 6.57 -31.93 47.81
CA ARG A 9 7.75 -31.93 46.93
C ARG A 9 7.40 -32.28 45.48
N ALA A 10 6.49 -33.23 45.26
CA ALA A 10 6.04 -33.59 43.91
C ALA A 10 5.29 -32.44 43.23
N TYR A 11 4.44 -31.71 43.96
CA TYR A 11 3.74 -30.54 43.41
C TYR A 11 4.67 -29.35 43.17
N ILE A 12 5.69 -29.14 44.01
CA ILE A 12 6.71 -28.11 43.79
C ILE A 12 7.57 -28.45 42.56
N LEU A 13 7.97 -29.71 42.40
CA LEU A 13 8.70 -30.17 41.20
C LEU A 13 7.85 -30.04 39.93
N LEU A 14 6.55 -30.36 39.98
CA LEU A 14 5.65 -30.18 38.85
C LEU A 14 5.47 -28.69 38.49
N ALA A 15 5.33 -27.83 39.50
CA ALA A 15 5.23 -26.38 39.29
C ALA A 15 6.52 -25.78 38.71
N VAL A 16 7.70 -26.24 39.17
CA VAL A 16 9.00 -25.83 38.62
C VAL A 16 9.18 -26.34 37.18
N CYS A 17 8.72 -27.55 36.85
CA CYS A 17 8.75 -28.05 35.46
C CYS A 17 7.79 -27.29 34.54
N VAL A 18 6.62 -26.86 35.03
CA VAL A 18 5.69 -26.01 34.26
C VAL A 18 6.25 -24.60 34.10
N LEU A 19 6.88 -24.03 35.13
CA LEU A 19 7.56 -22.73 35.06
C LEU A 19 8.80 -22.74 34.15
N LEU A 20 9.56 -23.84 34.11
CA LEU A 20 10.70 -24.01 33.20
C LEU A 20 10.24 -24.35 31.76
N GLY A 21 9.10 -25.03 31.60
CA GLY A 21 8.49 -25.31 30.31
C GLY A 21 7.88 -24.07 29.63
N VAL A 22 7.49 -23.06 30.41
CA VAL A 22 6.99 -21.78 29.89
C VAL A 22 8.11 -20.78 29.58
N MET A 23 9.32 -21.00 30.12
CA MET A 23 10.49 -20.12 29.91
C MET A 23 11.44 -20.57 28.78
N THR A 24 11.12 -21.65 28.06
CA THR A 24 11.95 -22.17 26.96
C THR A 24 11.33 -22.00 25.57
N ALA A 25 10.27 -21.20 25.44
CA ALA A 25 9.96 -20.56 24.17
C ALA A 25 10.90 -19.36 23.96
N ALA A 26 12.22 -19.61 23.92
CA ALA A 26 13.09 -18.71 23.20
C ALA A 26 12.55 -18.71 21.76
N ALA A 27 12.07 -17.56 21.29
CA ALA A 27 11.83 -17.36 19.87
C ALA A 27 13.06 -17.90 19.13
N PRO A 28 12.89 -18.65 18.03
CA PRO A 28 14.04 -19.12 17.28
C PRO A 28 14.92 -17.90 17.02
N ALA A 29 16.15 -17.95 17.54
CA ALA A 29 17.18 -17.03 17.13
C ALA A 29 17.32 -17.25 15.63
N MET A 30 16.73 -16.36 14.83
CA MET A 30 16.90 -16.37 13.39
C MET A 30 18.36 -16.03 13.15
N ALA A 31 19.12 -17.05 12.81
CA ALA A 31 20.45 -16.89 12.26
C ALA A 31 20.30 -16.06 10.97
N ASP A 32 20.83 -14.85 11.04
CA ASP A 32 21.01 -13.86 9.98
C ASP A 32 21.72 -14.50 8.77
N GLY A 33 21.14 -14.35 7.57
CA GLY A 33 21.73 -14.89 6.34
C GLY A 33 20.78 -15.17 5.15
N SER A 34 19.47 -15.03 5.29
CA SER A 34 18.54 -15.22 4.16
C SER A 34 17.30 -14.34 4.30
N SER A 35 17.29 -13.20 3.58
CA SER A 35 16.12 -12.36 3.24
C SER A 35 15.13 -12.09 4.39
N SER A 36 15.16 -10.87 4.94
CA SER A 36 14.12 -10.32 5.83
C SER A 36 12.75 -10.10 5.16
N SER A 37 12.56 -10.55 3.92
CA SER A 37 11.33 -10.39 3.14
C SER A 37 10.24 -11.36 3.56
N TYR A 38 9.01 -10.86 3.62
CA TYR A 38 7.82 -11.62 3.97
C TYR A 38 6.61 -11.09 3.20
N ASN A 39 5.53 -11.85 3.25
CA ASN A 39 4.18 -11.42 2.90
C ASN A 39 3.24 -11.78 4.07
N TYR A 40 1.96 -11.47 3.98
CA TYR A 40 0.97 -11.84 4.98
C TYR A 40 0.01 -12.90 4.46
N SER A 41 -0.21 -13.92 5.28
CA SER A 41 -1.30 -14.86 5.01
C SER A 41 -2.67 -14.19 5.14
N TYR A 42 -3.71 -14.90 4.71
CA TYR A 42 -5.10 -14.51 4.92
C TYR A 42 -5.45 -14.25 6.40
N TRP A 43 -4.73 -14.90 7.33
CA TRP A 43 -4.93 -14.76 8.77
C TRP A 43 -4.07 -13.68 9.42
N GLY A 44 -3.24 -12.99 8.63
CA GLY A 44 -2.35 -11.93 9.09
C GLY A 44 -1.00 -12.45 9.58
N GLU A 45 -0.78 -13.76 9.59
CA GLU A 45 0.52 -14.29 9.99
C GLU A 45 1.58 -13.90 8.94
N PRO A 46 2.74 -13.34 9.35
CA PRO A 46 3.84 -13.08 8.43
C PRO A 46 4.41 -14.41 7.93
N VAL A 47 4.54 -14.54 6.61
CA VAL A 47 5.06 -15.72 5.95
C VAL A 47 6.28 -15.34 5.12
N ALA A 48 7.36 -16.10 5.27
CA ALA A 48 8.59 -15.84 4.52
C ALA A 48 8.34 -15.77 3.01
N SER A 49 8.99 -14.81 2.37
CA SER A 49 8.95 -14.58 0.92
C SER A 49 10.38 -14.48 0.38
N PRO A 50 10.64 -14.90 -0.87
CA PRO A 50 11.86 -14.52 -1.55
C PRO A 50 12.00 -13.00 -1.60
N ALA A 51 13.23 -12.50 -1.49
CA ALA A 51 13.52 -11.08 -1.66
C ALA A 51 13.20 -10.65 -3.09
N ALA A 52 12.30 -9.68 -3.26
CA ALA A 52 12.06 -9.05 -4.56
C ALA A 52 13.19 -8.08 -4.94
N TYR A 53 13.86 -7.50 -3.95
CA TYR A 53 14.94 -6.56 -4.11
C TYR A 53 16.08 -6.87 -3.15
N GLN A 54 17.30 -6.55 -3.58
CA GLN A 54 18.50 -6.67 -2.78
C GLN A 54 19.29 -5.36 -2.84
N ALA A 55 19.76 -4.89 -1.69
CA ALA A 55 20.66 -3.75 -1.64
C ALA A 55 22.02 -4.12 -2.26
N THR A 56 22.52 -3.27 -3.13
CA THR A 56 23.74 -3.54 -3.92
C THR A 56 24.78 -2.44 -3.81
N GLU A 57 24.34 -1.19 -3.64
CA GLU A 57 25.22 -0.02 -3.62
C GLU A 57 24.79 0.94 -2.54
N LEU A 58 25.75 1.75 -2.10
CA LEU A 58 25.59 2.77 -1.10
C LEU A 58 26.39 4.00 -1.55
N TRP A 59 25.71 5.15 -1.62
CA TRP A 59 26.28 6.41 -2.05
C TRP A 59 26.21 7.43 -0.93
N THR A 60 27.37 7.88 -0.46
CA THR A 60 27.49 8.98 0.49
C THR A 60 27.87 10.26 -0.23
N GLY A 61 27.62 11.43 0.39
CA GLY A 61 28.04 12.71 -0.19
C GLY A 61 29.55 12.80 -0.50
N ASP A 62 30.40 12.11 0.27
CA ASP A 62 31.83 12.01 -0.04
C ASP A 62 32.10 11.19 -1.31
N SER A 63 31.42 10.06 -1.48
CA SER A 63 31.55 9.22 -2.68
C SER A 63 31.00 9.89 -3.96
N LEU A 64 30.02 10.78 -3.79
CA LEU A 64 29.46 11.61 -4.86
C LEU A 64 30.33 12.82 -5.21
N GLY A 65 31.39 13.10 -4.42
CA GLY A 65 32.25 14.27 -4.61
C GLY A 65 31.64 15.60 -4.16
N THR A 66 30.60 15.58 -3.33
CA THR A 66 29.86 16.77 -2.87
C THR A 66 30.23 17.19 -1.44
N GLY A 67 31.04 16.39 -0.75
CA GLY A 67 31.17 16.41 0.72
C GLY A 67 29.92 15.82 1.39
N PRO A 68 29.94 15.63 2.72
CA PRO A 68 28.88 14.92 3.43
C PRO A 68 27.51 15.57 3.24
N LEU A 69 26.49 14.73 3.01
CA LEU A 69 25.10 15.18 3.05
C LEU A 69 24.72 15.51 4.49
N LYS A 70 23.83 16.48 4.66
CA LYS A 70 23.39 16.95 5.98
C LYS A 70 21.89 17.06 6.01
N ASP A 71 21.26 16.21 6.82
CA ASP A 71 19.80 16.16 6.97
C ASP A 71 19.02 16.15 5.64
N PRO A 72 19.45 15.38 4.61
CA PRO A 72 18.77 15.42 3.32
C PRO A 72 17.32 14.94 3.49
N SER A 73 16.36 15.71 2.97
CA SER A 73 14.94 15.53 3.32
C SER A 73 14.06 14.99 2.21
N ASP A 74 14.54 15.06 0.97
CA ASP A 74 13.75 14.68 -0.21
C ASP A 74 14.64 14.29 -1.39
N MET A 75 14.07 13.53 -2.32
CA MET A 75 14.72 13.12 -3.56
C MET A 75 13.66 12.95 -4.64
N HIS A 76 14.03 13.13 -5.91
CA HIS A 76 13.15 12.87 -7.03
C HIS A 76 13.93 12.34 -8.23
N VAL A 77 13.39 11.34 -8.93
CA VAL A 77 13.99 10.79 -10.14
C VAL A 77 13.12 11.12 -11.36
N THR A 78 13.72 11.74 -12.37
CA THR A 78 13.02 12.04 -13.62
C THR A 78 12.88 10.79 -14.50
N PRO A 79 11.94 10.76 -15.47
CA PRO A 79 11.77 9.62 -16.36
C PRO A 79 13.01 9.23 -17.20
N ASP A 80 13.92 10.18 -17.45
CA ASP A 80 15.20 9.94 -18.11
C ASP A 80 16.33 9.49 -17.16
N GLY A 81 16.05 9.43 -15.85
CA GLY A 81 16.92 8.86 -14.83
C GLY A 81 17.82 9.86 -14.12
N ASP A 82 17.58 11.17 -14.25
CA ASP A 82 18.30 12.18 -13.47
C ASP A 82 17.78 12.16 -12.03
N ILE A 83 18.71 12.19 -11.07
CA ILE A 83 18.42 12.09 -9.64
C ILE A 83 18.64 13.46 -9.00
N TYR A 84 17.58 14.02 -8.43
CA TYR A 84 17.61 15.28 -7.71
C TYR A 84 17.57 15.00 -6.22
N VAL A 85 18.62 15.35 -5.48
CA VAL A 85 18.73 15.11 -4.04
C VAL A 85 18.67 16.44 -3.29
N LEU A 86 17.72 16.57 -2.37
CA LEU A 86 17.58 17.77 -1.53
C LEU A 86 18.44 17.65 -0.27
N ASP A 87 19.62 18.24 -0.31
CA ASP A 87 20.57 18.28 0.81
C ASP A 87 20.26 19.48 1.73
N THR A 88 19.11 19.37 2.42
CA THR A 88 18.45 20.44 3.18
C THR A 88 19.35 21.16 4.17
N GLY A 89 20.14 20.43 4.95
CA GLY A 89 21.01 21.01 5.98
C GLY A 89 22.19 21.80 5.41
N ASN A 90 22.48 21.62 4.12
CA ASN A 90 23.44 22.39 3.34
C ASN A 90 22.76 23.40 2.38
N ASN A 91 21.42 23.52 2.43
CA ASN A 91 20.63 24.43 1.59
C ASN A 91 20.92 24.31 0.08
N ARG A 92 21.09 23.10 -0.44
CA ARG A 92 21.42 22.85 -1.85
C ARG A 92 20.67 21.66 -2.42
N ILE A 93 20.55 21.64 -3.74
CA ILE A 93 20.08 20.48 -4.52
C ILE A 93 21.26 19.92 -5.30
N LEU A 94 21.43 18.60 -5.26
CA LEU A 94 22.40 17.87 -6.08
C LEU A 94 21.67 17.24 -7.25
N ILE A 95 22.22 17.37 -8.46
CA ILE A 95 21.70 16.73 -9.66
C ILE A 95 22.74 15.71 -10.11
N LEU A 96 22.33 14.44 -10.14
CA LEU A 96 23.15 13.29 -10.53
C LEU A 96 22.55 12.63 -11.77
N ASP A 97 23.38 11.98 -12.58
CA ASP A 97 22.87 11.06 -13.61
C ASP A 97 22.42 9.71 -12.98
N SER A 98 21.85 8.84 -13.82
CA SER A 98 21.42 7.48 -13.42
C SER A 98 22.56 6.56 -12.96
N GLN A 99 23.82 6.99 -13.09
CA GLN A 99 25.02 6.30 -12.57
C GLN A 99 25.60 7.01 -11.33
N PHE A 100 24.83 7.90 -10.69
CA PHE A 100 25.21 8.65 -9.49
C PHE A 100 26.40 9.61 -9.70
N LYS A 101 26.71 9.95 -10.95
CA LYS A 101 27.73 10.96 -11.22
C LYS A 101 27.13 12.35 -11.04
N LEU A 102 27.79 13.17 -10.23
CA LEU A 102 27.42 14.56 -10.04
C LEU A 102 27.52 15.36 -11.34
N GLU A 103 26.41 15.97 -11.75
CA GLU A 103 26.33 16.85 -12.91
C GLU A 103 26.30 18.33 -12.50
N ARG A 104 25.49 18.65 -11.49
CA ARG A 104 25.25 20.05 -11.08
C ARG A 104 24.89 20.14 -9.60
N ILE A 105 25.19 21.29 -9.00
CA ILE A 105 24.74 21.69 -7.67
C ILE A 105 24.01 23.03 -7.82
N ILE A 106 22.83 23.13 -7.22
CA ILE A 106 22.07 24.37 -7.12
C ILE A 106 21.99 24.76 -5.64
N ASP A 107 22.72 25.80 -5.24
CA ASP A 107 22.70 26.37 -3.88
C ASP A 107 22.11 27.79 -3.82
N SER A 108 21.88 28.36 -5.00
CA SER A 108 21.44 29.74 -5.19
C SER A 108 20.85 29.93 -6.58
N PHE A 109 20.08 31.00 -6.73
CA PHE A 109 19.50 31.42 -8.01
C PHE A 109 19.46 32.93 -8.13
N LYS A 110 19.25 33.45 -9.33
CA LYS A 110 19.12 34.90 -9.56
C LYS A 110 17.66 35.28 -9.76
N GLN A 111 17.18 36.24 -8.97
CA GLN A 111 15.87 36.86 -9.11
C GLN A 111 16.06 38.37 -9.17
N ASP A 112 15.56 39.02 -10.23
CA ASP A 112 15.66 40.48 -10.43
C ASP A 112 17.09 41.04 -10.31
N GLY A 113 18.09 40.26 -10.74
CA GLY A 113 19.50 40.61 -10.68
C GLY A 113 20.18 40.40 -9.32
N ALA A 114 19.43 40.03 -8.28
CA ALA A 114 19.96 39.66 -6.97
C ALA A 114 20.15 38.14 -6.84
N VAL A 115 21.24 37.72 -6.19
CA VAL A 115 21.44 36.32 -5.83
C VAL A 115 20.61 36.02 -4.57
N GLN A 116 19.80 34.98 -4.66
CA GLN A 116 18.97 34.44 -3.59
C GLN A 116 19.48 33.04 -3.24
N THR A 117 19.41 32.67 -1.97
CA THR A 117 19.76 31.32 -1.48
C THR A 117 18.55 30.65 -0.87
N PHE A 118 18.56 29.31 -0.83
CA PHE A 118 17.56 28.55 -0.11
C PHE A 118 17.76 28.62 1.40
N GLN A 119 16.72 28.33 2.16
CA GLN A 119 16.77 28.22 3.61
C GLN A 119 15.92 27.05 4.09
N SER A 120 16.58 25.98 4.51
CA SER A 120 15.96 24.75 5.01
C SER A 120 14.82 24.24 4.10
N PRO A 121 15.07 24.04 2.80
CA PRO A 121 14.04 23.51 1.89
C PRO A 121 13.69 22.07 2.27
N LEU A 122 12.41 21.71 2.26
CA LEU A 122 11.94 20.40 2.73
C LEU A 122 11.39 19.48 1.65
N GLY A 123 11.09 20.00 0.46
CA GLY A 123 10.56 19.21 -0.63
C GLY A 123 10.92 19.75 -2.00
N LEU A 124 11.00 18.86 -2.97
CA LEU A 124 11.20 19.20 -4.38
C LEU A 124 10.33 18.33 -5.29
N PHE A 125 10.11 18.80 -6.52
CA PHE A 125 9.47 18.02 -7.57
C PHE A 125 10.00 18.48 -8.92
N VAL A 126 10.24 17.55 -9.84
CA VAL A 126 10.76 17.84 -11.18
C VAL A 126 9.75 17.38 -12.20
N THR A 127 9.33 18.28 -13.09
CA THR A 127 8.39 17.93 -14.16
C THR A 127 9.10 17.20 -15.31
N GLU A 128 8.33 16.58 -16.21
CA GLU A 128 8.86 15.97 -17.44
C GLU A 128 9.70 16.93 -18.30
N ASN A 129 9.45 18.25 -18.22
CA ASN A 129 10.22 19.28 -18.93
C ASN A 129 11.49 19.73 -18.19
N LYS A 130 11.81 19.07 -17.06
CA LYS A 130 12.89 19.43 -16.13
C LYS A 130 12.71 20.80 -15.47
N ASP A 131 11.48 21.28 -15.35
CA ASP A 131 11.19 22.40 -14.45
C ASP A 131 11.19 21.89 -13.02
N LEU A 132 12.02 22.50 -12.17
CA LEU A 132 12.22 22.13 -10.77
C LEU A 132 11.43 23.07 -9.85
N TYR A 133 10.58 22.49 -9.02
CA TYR A 133 9.84 23.17 -7.98
C TYR A 133 10.44 22.84 -6.62
N ILE A 134 10.70 23.87 -5.81
CA ILE A 134 11.33 23.73 -4.49
C ILE A 134 10.42 24.36 -3.42
N ALA A 135 10.08 23.58 -2.39
CA ALA A 135 9.50 24.08 -1.15
C ALA A 135 10.62 24.70 -0.30
N ASP A 136 10.88 25.99 -0.47
CA ASP A 136 11.89 26.76 0.26
C ASP A 136 11.33 27.18 1.63
N THR A 137 11.08 26.19 2.50
CA THR A 137 10.27 26.28 3.72
C THR A 137 10.69 27.41 4.66
N GLY A 138 11.99 27.55 4.92
CA GLY A 138 12.51 28.57 5.83
C GLY A 138 12.34 29.99 5.29
N ASN A 139 12.35 30.15 3.96
CA ASN A 139 12.02 31.40 3.28
C ASN A 139 10.53 31.56 2.97
N ARG A 140 9.68 30.57 3.32
CA ARG A 140 8.22 30.64 3.25
C ARG A 140 7.67 30.86 1.83
N ARG A 141 8.30 30.21 0.85
CA ARG A 141 7.96 30.35 -0.56
C ARG A 141 8.14 29.03 -1.31
N VAL A 142 7.51 28.93 -2.47
CA VAL A 142 7.85 27.92 -3.48
C VAL A 142 8.63 28.61 -4.60
N VAL A 143 9.73 28.01 -5.02
CA VAL A 143 10.55 28.50 -6.14
C VAL A 143 10.40 27.53 -7.32
N GLN A 144 10.15 28.05 -8.51
CA GLN A 144 10.15 27.30 -9.77
C GLN A 144 11.35 27.75 -10.62
N LEU A 145 12.20 26.79 -10.97
CA LEU A 145 13.35 26.97 -11.87
C LEU A 145 13.11 26.18 -13.16
N ASP A 146 13.54 26.73 -14.30
CA ASP A 146 13.56 25.99 -15.56
C ASP A 146 14.73 25.00 -15.62
N SER A 147 14.78 24.18 -16.67
CA SER A 147 15.87 23.22 -16.93
C SER A 147 17.30 23.83 -16.96
N ARG A 148 17.42 25.15 -17.07
CA ARG A 148 18.67 25.93 -17.10
C ARG A 148 18.87 26.75 -15.81
N ASP A 149 18.13 26.42 -14.76
CA ASP A 149 18.16 27.05 -13.43
C ASP A 149 17.74 28.54 -13.41
N ASN A 150 17.05 29.02 -14.46
CA ASN A 150 16.47 30.35 -14.43
C ASN A 150 15.17 30.34 -13.65
N VAL A 151 14.96 31.36 -12.82
CA VAL A 151 13.69 31.53 -12.10
C VAL A 151 12.56 31.77 -13.09
N VAL A 152 11.58 30.86 -13.07
CA VAL A 152 10.31 31.03 -13.78
C VAL A 152 9.31 31.75 -12.89
N LYS A 153 9.25 31.35 -11.61
CA LYS A 153 8.27 31.86 -10.66
C LYS A 153 8.72 31.71 -9.21
N VAL A 154 8.28 32.64 -8.37
CA VAL A 154 8.32 32.50 -6.91
C VAL A 154 6.89 32.71 -6.40
N ILE A 155 6.41 31.77 -5.58
CA ILE A 155 5.08 31.79 -4.97
C ILE A 155 5.25 32.05 -3.48
N ASP A 156 4.89 33.25 -3.04
CA ASP A 156 4.89 33.64 -1.63
C ASP A 156 3.56 33.30 -0.95
N SER A 157 3.38 33.75 0.30
CA SER A 157 2.17 33.46 1.08
C SER A 157 0.89 33.93 0.37
N PRO A 158 -0.05 33.03 0.04
CA PRO A 158 -1.28 33.39 -0.63
C PRO A 158 -2.18 34.27 0.24
N GLN A 159 -2.91 35.18 -0.40
CA GLN A 159 -3.94 36.00 0.23
C GLN A 159 -5.31 35.45 -0.17
N SER A 160 -6.07 34.92 0.78
CA SER A 160 -7.40 34.34 0.52
C SER A 160 -8.29 34.43 1.73
N GLU A 161 -9.58 34.68 1.53
CA GLU A 161 -10.61 34.63 2.58
C GLU A 161 -10.77 33.21 3.17
N GLN A 162 -10.30 32.18 2.46
CA GLN A 162 -10.29 30.80 2.94
C GLN A 162 -9.17 30.54 3.96
N LEU A 163 -8.21 31.46 4.10
CA LEU A 163 -7.07 31.32 5.01
C LEU A 163 -7.28 32.18 6.27
N PRO A 164 -6.83 31.70 7.45
CA PRO A 164 -6.81 32.53 8.65
C PRO A 164 -6.00 33.81 8.45
N GLU A 165 -6.40 34.91 9.11
CA GLU A 165 -5.70 36.21 9.02
C GLU A 165 -4.21 36.13 9.43
N ASN A 166 -3.85 35.20 10.32
CA ASN A 166 -2.49 34.97 10.79
C ASN A 166 -1.81 33.76 10.13
N PHE A 167 -2.33 33.30 8.99
CA PHE A 167 -1.75 32.19 8.25
C PHE A 167 -0.30 32.50 7.85
N THR A 168 0.60 31.54 8.09
CA THR A 168 1.99 31.62 7.68
C THR A 168 2.25 30.48 6.70
N PHE A 169 2.52 30.82 5.44
CA PHE A 169 2.84 29.82 4.44
C PHE A 169 4.19 29.16 4.72
N GLN A 170 4.17 27.86 5.01
CA GLN A 170 5.37 27.05 5.24
C GLN A 170 5.26 25.78 4.39
N PRO A 171 5.59 25.84 3.09
CA PRO A 171 5.50 24.70 2.20
C PRO A 171 6.50 23.62 2.63
N VAL A 172 6.09 22.35 2.59
CA VAL A 172 6.91 21.21 3.04
C VAL A 172 7.14 20.20 1.92
N ARG A 173 6.06 19.75 1.27
CA ARG A 173 6.10 18.84 0.12
C ARG A 173 5.22 19.40 -0.99
N LEU A 174 5.54 19.09 -2.24
CA LEU A 174 4.75 19.54 -3.36
C LEU A 174 4.82 18.56 -4.54
N VAL A 175 3.79 18.58 -5.38
CA VAL A 175 3.75 17.87 -6.66
C VAL A 175 3.07 18.73 -7.71
N VAL A 176 3.36 18.48 -8.98
CA VAL A 176 2.80 19.24 -10.11
C VAL A 176 2.19 18.29 -11.11
N ASP A 177 0.97 18.59 -11.57
CA ASP A 177 0.31 17.79 -12.60
C ASP A 177 0.68 18.24 -14.03
N LYS A 178 0.25 17.46 -15.04
CA LYS A 178 0.47 17.79 -16.46
C LYS A 178 -0.19 19.09 -16.91
N ALA A 179 -1.18 19.60 -16.17
CA ALA A 179 -1.83 20.89 -16.39
C ALA A 179 -1.11 22.06 -15.67
N GLN A 180 0.06 21.82 -15.08
CA GLN A 180 0.86 22.78 -14.32
C GLN A 180 0.14 23.32 -13.07
N ARG A 181 -0.80 22.55 -12.52
CA ARG A 181 -1.37 22.82 -11.20
C ARG A 181 -0.42 22.28 -10.15
N LEU A 182 -0.15 23.12 -9.16
CA LEU A 182 0.77 22.82 -8.07
C LEU A 182 -0.04 22.46 -6.83
N TYR A 183 0.28 21.33 -6.22
CA TYR A 183 -0.32 20.87 -4.97
C TYR A 183 0.73 20.94 -3.88
N VAL A 184 0.48 21.72 -2.83
CA VAL A 184 1.45 21.98 -1.76
C VAL A 184 0.90 21.49 -0.44
N MET A 185 1.68 20.67 0.25
CA MET A 185 1.50 20.38 1.66
C MET A 185 2.23 21.46 2.47
N ALA A 186 1.54 22.14 3.38
CA ALA A 186 2.12 23.19 4.20
C ALA A 186 1.87 22.95 5.70
N THR A 187 2.82 23.36 6.55
CA THR A 187 2.71 23.18 8.00
C THR A 187 1.49 23.92 8.55
N GLY A 188 0.70 23.25 9.40
CA GLY A 188 -0.50 23.82 10.01
C GLY A 188 -1.70 23.91 9.07
N VAL A 189 -1.63 23.33 7.87
CA VAL A 189 -2.77 23.16 6.96
C VAL A 189 -3.39 21.77 7.17
N TYR A 190 -4.62 21.74 7.70
CA TYR A 190 -5.34 20.50 8.00
C TYR A 190 -6.41 20.16 6.96
N ASP A 191 -6.71 21.06 6.03
CA ASP A 191 -7.73 20.91 4.99
C ASP A 191 -7.21 20.13 3.75
N GLY A 192 -6.05 19.49 3.85
CA GLY A 192 -5.41 18.71 2.79
C GLY A 192 -4.29 19.48 2.10
N PHE A 193 -4.24 19.43 0.77
CA PHE A 193 -3.23 20.12 -0.03
C PHE A 193 -3.75 21.44 -0.55
N MET A 194 -2.91 22.47 -0.47
CA MET A 194 -3.15 23.76 -1.12
C MET A 194 -2.96 23.60 -2.62
N GLU A 195 -4.01 23.83 -3.41
CA GLU A 195 -3.95 23.86 -4.87
C GLU A 195 -3.63 25.28 -5.35
N PHE A 196 -2.68 25.38 -6.28
CA PHE A 196 -2.33 26.58 -6.99
C PHE A 196 -2.48 26.36 -8.49
N ASN A 197 -2.99 27.36 -9.19
CA ASN A 197 -3.08 27.33 -10.65
C ASN A 197 -1.70 27.44 -11.32
N SER A 198 -1.65 27.31 -12.64
CA SER A 198 -0.41 27.47 -13.42
C SER A 198 0.20 28.87 -13.34
N GLY A 199 -0.55 29.88 -12.89
CA GLY A 199 -0.07 31.23 -12.60
C GLY A 199 0.60 31.38 -11.23
N GLY A 200 0.37 30.43 -10.31
CA GLY A 200 0.83 30.49 -8.92
C GLY A 200 -0.18 31.10 -7.95
N ASP A 201 -1.43 31.33 -8.37
CA ASP A 201 -2.48 31.79 -7.47
C ASP A 201 -3.13 30.61 -6.75
N PHE A 202 -3.35 30.75 -5.45
CA PHE A 202 -4.09 29.78 -4.64
C PHE A 202 -5.55 29.69 -5.09
N THR A 203 -6.04 28.47 -5.32
CA THR A 203 -7.41 28.21 -5.77
C THR A 203 -8.27 27.65 -4.65
N SER A 204 -7.85 26.52 -4.06
CA SER A 204 -8.65 25.77 -3.10
C SER A 204 -7.80 24.76 -2.31
N PHE A 205 -8.43 24.06 -1.37
CA PHE A 205 -7.86 22.88 -0.73
C PHE A 205 -8.44 21.60 -1.35
N ILE A 206 -7.61 20.56 -1.49
CA ILE A 206 -8.04 19.23 -1.94
C ILE A 206 -7.57 18.14 -0.99
N GLY A 207 -8.31 17.03 -0.94
CA GLY A 207 -7.87 15.84 -0.21
C GLY A 207 -8.07 15.88 1.30
N ALA A 208 -8.83 16.86 1.82
CA ALA A 208 -9.13 16.98 3.25
C ALA A 208 -9.52 15.63 3.88
N ASN A 209 -8.81 15.24 4.95
CA ASN A 209 -9.15 14.05 5.71
C ASN A 209 -10.49 14.28 6.41
N LYS A 210 -11.53 13.55 5.98
CA LYS A 210 -12.86 13.62 6.62
C LYS A 210 -12.73 13.18 8.07
N VAL A 211 -13.00 14.09 9.01
CA VAL A 211 -13.13 13.75 10.43
C VAL A 211 -14.39 12.92 10.60
N THR A 212 -14.24 11.62 10.88
CA THR A 212 -15.36 10.78 11.28
C THR A 212 -15.76 11.18 12.71
N ILE A 213 -16.87 11.89 12.85
CA ILE A 213 -17.42 12.23 14.16
C ILE A 213 -18.03 10.96 14.78
N ASP A 214 -17.56 10.53 15.95
CA ASP A 214 -18.19 9.44 16.71
C ASP A 214 -19.63 9.87 17.11
N PRO A 215 -20.68 9.12 16.74
CA PRO A 215 -22.06 9.43 17.09
C PRO A 215 -22.31 9.57 18.60
N VAL A 216 -21.59 8.81 19.43
CA VAL A 216 -21.70 8.86 20.90
C VAL A 216 -21.12 10.18 21.41
N GLU A 217 -20.00 10.62 20.84
CA GLU A 217 -19.37 11.88 21.21
C GLU A 217 -20.12 13.10 20.70
N TYR A 218 -20.70 13.02 19.50
CA TYR A 218 -21.62 14.06 19.00
C TYR A 218 -22.82 14.25 19.93
N PHE A 219 -23.38 13.14 20.42
CA PHE A 219 -24.44 13.16 21.40
C PHE A 219 -23.99 13.82 22.71
N TRP A 220 -22.84 13.44 23.27
CA TRP A 220 -22.29 14.07 24.47
C TRP A 220 -22.03 15.55 24.27
N LYS A 221 -21.40 15.94 23.16
CA LYS A 221 -21.16 17.35 22.79
C LYS A 221 -22.44 18.16 22.76
N ARG A 222 -23.55 17.59 22.28
CA ARG A 222 -24.86 18.26 22.27
C ARG A 222 -25.40 18.56 23.67
N ILE A 223 -25.16 17.68 24.64
CA ILE A 223 -25.67 17.83 26.02
C ILE A 223 -24.64 18.38 27.03
N SER A 224 -23.37 18.51 26.64
CA SER A 224 -22.30 19.07 27.47
C SER A 224 -22.37 20.59 27.61
N THR A 225 -21.96 21.09 28.79
CA THR A 225 -21.79 22.53 29.08
C THR A 225 -20.59 23.12 28.31
N GLN A 226 -20.50 24.45 28.19
CA GLN A 226 -19.33 25.10 27.54
C GLN A 226 -17.99 24.71 28.19
N ALA A 227 -17.93 24.60 29.51
CA ALA A 227 -16.73 24.19 30.24
C ALA A 227 -16.36 22.72 30.01
N GLN A 228 -17.36 21.84 29.81
CA GLN A 228 -17.12 20.45 29.44
C GLN A 228 -16.68 20.32 27.97
N ARG A 229 -17.20 21.18 27.09
CA ARG A 229 -16.82 21.21 25.66
C ARG A 229 -15.38 21.65 25.43
N SER A 230 -14.88 22.60 26.21
CA SER A 230 -13.49 23.05 26.12
C SER A 230 -12.47 22.02 26.63
N GLN A 231 -12.92 20.96 27.30
CA GLN A 231 -12.09 19.84 27.73
C GLN A 231 -12.25 18.59 26.87
N MET A 232 -13.17 18.60 25.88
CA MET A 232 -13.21 17.55 24.87
C MET A 232 -12.05 17.76 23.88
N VAL A 233 -11.37 16.67 23.53
CA VAL A 233 -10.26 16.70 22.57
C VAL A 233 -10.81 17.19 21.23
N MET A 234 -10.31 18.32 20.75
CA MET A 234 -10.60 18.75 19.38
C MET A 234 -9.93 17.76 18.44
N TYR A 235 -10.70 17.09 17.59
CA TYR A 235 -10.15 16.30 16.50
C TYR A 235 -9.51 17.25 15.49
N THR A 236 -8.22 17.50 15.62
CA THR A 236 -7.45 18.02 14.50
C THR A 236 -7.38 16.90 13.45
N PRO A 237 -7.77 17.15 12.18
CA PRO A 237 -7.56 16.20 11.11
C PRO A 237 -6.11 15.72 11.12
N THR A 238 -5.89 14.44 10.86
CA THR A 238 -4.52 13.93 10.77
C THR A 238 -3.86 14.51 9.53
N GLU A 239 -2.70 15.14 9.72
CA GLU A 239 -1.92 15.71 8.62
C GLU A 239 -1.41 14.60 7.69
N PHE A 240 -1.32 14.94 6.40
CA PHE A 240 -0.57 14.13 5.46
C PHE A 240 0.91 14.18 5.82
N THR A 241 1.62 13.09 5.54
CA THR A 241 3.05 12.95 5.76
C THR A 241 3.83 13.12 4.47
N ASN A 242 3.27 12.61 3.35
CA ASN A 242 3.86 12.77 2.02
C ASN A 242 2.82 12.62 0.91
N LEU A 243 3.20 12.99 -0.31
CA LEU A 243 2.40 12.83 -1.51
C LEU A 243 3.28 12.65 -2.75
N ASP A 244 2.75 11.92 -3.73
CA ASP A 244 3.30 11.76 -5.07
C ASP A 244 2.15 11.83 -6.09
N ILE A 245 2.44 12.05 -7.38
CA ILE A 245 1.43 12.16 -8.44
C ILE A 245 1.79 11.32 -9.65
N ASN A 246 0.80 10.61 -10.19
CA ASN A 246 1.00 9.82 -11.40
C ASN A 246 0.72 10.63 -12.67
N GLU A 247 1.04 10.04 -13.81
CA GLU A 247 0.88 10.68 -15.12
C GLU A 247 -0.58 11.06 -15.46
N GLU A 248 -1.57 10.37 -14.89
CA GLU A 248 -2.99 10.71 -15.07
C GLU A 248 -3.48 11.82 -14.12
N GLY A 249 -2.63 12.31 -13.22
CA GLY A 249 -2.95 13.36 -12.25
C GLY A 249 -3.67 12.87 -11.00
N PHE A 250 -3.58 11.57 -10.68
CA PHE A 250 -4.02 11.04 -9.39
C PHE A 250 -2.91 11.23 -8.36
N ILE A 251 -3.28 11.83 -7.23
CA ILE A 251 -2.34 12.07 -6.12
C ILE A 251 -2.39 10.87 -5.18
N TYR A 252 -1.26 10.22 -4.98
CA TYR A 252 -1.11 9.23 -3.92
C TYR A 252 -0.56 9.93 -2.69
N ALA A 253 -1.13 9.68 -1.53
CA ALA A 253 -0.75 10.38 -0.31
C ALA A 253 -0.72 9.47 0.90
N THR A 254 0.23 9.74 1.78
CA THR A 254 0.38 9.06 3.08
C THR A 254 0.01 10.02 4.21
N ASN A 255 -0.49 9.50 5.32
CA ASN A 255 -0.82 10.31 6.49
C ASN A 255 -0.52 9.58 7.80
N GLY A 256 -0.57 10.30 8.92
CA GLY A 256 -0.28 9.75 10.25
C GLY A 256 -1.38 8.88 10.89
N GLN A 257 -2.42 8.50 10.16
CA GLN A 257 -3.49 7.66 10.71
C GLN A 257 -2.99 6.23 10.89
N ARG A 258 -3.66 5.47 11.77
CA ARG A 258 -3.32 4.06 12.00
C ARG A 258 -3.84 3.12 10.91
N SER A 259 -4.93 3.50 10.27
CA SER A 259 -5.60 2.77 9.20
C SER A 259 -6.11 3.81 8.21
N ASN A 260 -6.31 3.41 6.96
CA ASN A 260 -6.60 4.33 5.85
C ASN A 260 -5.53 5.44 5.72
N ASN A 261 -4.27 5.07 6.00
CA ASN A 261 -3.12 5.95 6.00
C ASN A 261 -2.47 6.13 4.63
N VAL A 262 -2.93 5.38 3.61
CA VAL A 262 -2.60 5.55 2.19
C VAL A 262 -3.87 5.84 1.40
N LYS A 263 -3.82 6.83 0.52
CA LYS A 263 -4.95 7.28 -0.31
C LYS A 263 -4.53 7.52 -1.75
N LYS A 264 -5.44 7.26 -2.69
CA LYS A 264 -5.33 7.66 -4.11
C LYS A 264 -6.44 8.66 -4.36
N LEU A 265 -6.10 9.93 -4.52
CA LEU A 265 -7.04 11.03 -4.62
C LEU A 265 -7.24 11.42 -6.09
N ASN A 266 -8.50 11.55 -6.49
CA ASN A 266 -8.85 12.17 -7.76
C ASN A 266 -8.76 13.70 -7.68
N ALA A 267 -9.01 14.39 -8.79
CA ALA A 267 -9.01 15.85 -8.87
C ALA A 267 -10.02 16.54 -7.93
N GLN A 268 -11.01 15.82 -7.39
CA GLN A 268 -11.96 16.34 -6.39
C GLN A 268 -11.50 16.07 -4.95
N GLY A 269 -10.31 15.49 -4.74
CA GLY A 269 -9.81 15.10 -3.43
C GLY A 269 -10.51 13.88 -2.82
N SER A 270 -11.25 13.10 -3.62
CA SER A 270 -11.90 11.87 -3.14
C SER A 270 -10.97 10.68 -3.24
N ASP A 271 -10.88 9.90 -2.17
CA ASP A 271 -10.11 8.65 -2.14
C ASP A 271 -10.80 7.56 -2.99
N ILE A 272 -10.09 7.09 -3.99
CA ILE A 272 -10.47 6.05 -4.95
C ILE A 272 -9.54 4.82 -4.87
N LEU A 273 -8.68 4.73 -3.85
CA LEU A 273 -7.79 3.58 -3.68
C LEU A 273 -8.60 2.30 -3.46
N ARG A 274 -8.31 1.29 -4.29
CA ARG A 274 -8.91 -0.03 -4.16
C ARG A 274 -8.14 -0.82 -3.11
N ARG A 275 -8.88 -1.48 -2.21
CA ARG A 275 -8.35 -2.24 -1.08
C ARG A 275 -8.88 -3.66 -1.14
N LEU A 276 -8.43 -4.41 -2.15
CA LEU A 276 -8.90 -5.76 -2.46
C LEU A 276 -7.94 -6.87 -1.96
N GLY A 277 -6.74 -6.50 -1.53
CA GLY A 277 -5.83 -7.40 -0.83
C GLY A 277 -6.42 -7.91 0.49
N TYR A 278 -5.78 -8.92 1.08
CA TYR A 278 -6.22 -9.43 2.40
C TYR A 278 -6.22 -8.36 3.49
N TRP A 279 -5.27 -7.44 3.40
CA TRP A 279 -5.03 -6.36 4.35
C TRP A 279 -4.97 -5.03 3.60
N GLU A 280 -5.31 -3.95 4.29
CA GLU A 280 -5.24 -2.62 3.70
C GLU A 280 -3.77 -2.23 3.44
N PRO A 281 -3.51 -1.36 2.45
CA PRO A 281 -2.17 -0.79 2.25
C PRO A 281 -1.82 0.17 3.39
N GLU A 282 -1.23 -0.36 4.47
CA GLU A 282 -0.93 0.42 5.69
C GLU A 282 0.44 0.15 6.31
N GLY A 283 1.31 -0.59 5.62
CA GLY A 283 2.61 -1.06 6.13
C GLY A 283 2.46 -2.33 6.96
N ASP A 284 3.18 -2.40 8.09
CA ASP A 284 3.06 -3.53 9.02
C ASP A 284 1.70 -3.54 9.72
N ILE A 285 0.99 -4.67 9.63
CA ILE A 285 -0.34 -4.84 10.25
C ILE A 285 -0.29 -5.04 11.77
N TYR A 286 0.90 -5.33 12.31
CA TYR A 286 1.12 -5.51 13.74
C TYR A 286 2.16 -4.52 14.25
N ALA A 287 1.82 -3.82 15.32
CA ALA A 287 2.77 -3.05 16.09
C ALA A 287 3.59 -3.95 17.00
N THR A 288 4.88 -3.67 17.14
CA THR A 288 5.67 -4.27 18.22
C THR A 288 5.70 -3.35 19.43
N VAL A 289 5.92 -3.91 20.63
CA VAL A 289 6.04 -3.12 21.86
C VAL A 289 7.21 -2.13 21.78
N THR A 290 8.26 -2.48 21.04
CA THR A 290 9.51 -1.71 20.94
C THR A 290 9.49 -0.63 19.88
N THR A 291 8.92 -0.91 18.70
CA THR A 291 8.92 0.03 17.56
C THR A 291 7.60 0.77 17.38
N GLY A 292 6.52 0.29 17.99
CA GLY A 292 5.20 0.87 17.84
C GLY A 292 4.55 0.55 16.49
N TYR A 293 3.65 1.42 16.05
CA TYR A 293 2.94 1.29 14.77
C TYR A 293 3.79 1.84 13.62
N THR A 294 3.52 1.37 12.40
CA THR A 294 4.02 1.92 11.14
C THR A 294 3.84 3.43 11.10
N ARG A 295 4.88 4.15 10.64
CA ARG A 295 4.80 5.57 10.33
C ARG A 295 5.33 5.80 8.93
N LEU A 296 4.44 6.12 8.01
CA LEU A 296 4.80 6.35 6.62
C LEU A 296 5.58 7.66 6.48
N ALA A 297 6.76 7.58 5.87
CA ALA A 297 7.61 8.72 5.53
C ALA A 297 7.40 9.15 4.08
N ASP A 298 7.21 8.20 3.17
CA ASP A 298 7.19 8.49 1.75
C ASP A 298 6.33 7.52 0.93
N ILE A 299 6.00 7.91 -0.29
CA ILE A 299 5.29 7.12 -1.28
C ILE A 299 5.84 7.42 -2.68
N ASP A 300 6.11 6.36 -3.43
CA ASP A 300 6.61 6.40 -4.80
C ASP A 300 5.64 5.65 -5.71
N ILE A 301 5.28 6.26 -6.83
CA ILE A 301 4.39 5.67 -7.82
C ILE A 301 5.20 5.10 -8.98
N GLY A 302 5.10 3.78 -9.14
CA GLY A 302 5.66 3.08 -10.28
C GLY A 302 4.67 2.97 -11.45
N ASP A 303 5.07 2.20 -12.46
CA ASP A 303 4.25 1.93 -13.62
C ASP A 303 3.16 0.88 -13.32
N SER A 304 2.17 0.77 -14.22
CA SER A 304 1.10 -0.24 -14.14
C SER A 304 0.33 -0.24 -12.80
N GLU A 305 0.04 0.96 -12.29
CA GLU A 305 -0.61 1.22 -11.01
C GLU A 305 0.11 0.65 -9.77
N MET A 306 1.37 0.21 -9.89
CA MET A 306 2.17 -0.18 -8.73
C MET A 306 2.57 1.06 -7.94
N TYR A 307 2.56 0.97 -6.62
CA TYR A 307 3.03 2.05 -5.75
C TYR A 307 3.72 1.45 -4.54
N SER A 308 4.66 2.19 -3.96
CA SER A 308 5.45 1.74 -2.82
C SER A 308 5.43 2.77 -1.72
N ILE A 309 5.35 2.31 -0.48
CA ILE A 309 5.37 3.18 0.70
C ILE A 309 6.58 2.85 1.55
N LEU A 310 7.18 3.90 2.10
CA LEU A 310 8.33 3.83 2.99
C LEU A 310 7.88 4.01 4.43
N ASP A 311 8.14 3.02 5.28
CA ASP A 311 7.91 3.08 6.72
C ASP A 311 9.18 3.51 7.46
N ALA A 312 9.11 4.67 8.10
CA ALA A 312 10.20 5.28 8.86
C ALA A 312 10.54 4.51 10.14
N ASN A 313 9.54 3.91 10.80
CA ASN A 313 9.74 3.30 12.12
C ASN A 313 10.37 1.91 12.02
N HIS A 314 10.01 1.15 10.98
CA HIS A 314 10.51 -0.20 10.75
C HIS A 314 11.56 -0.28 9.63
N GLY A 315 11.81 0.81 8.90
CA GLY A 315 12.76 0.87 7.81
C GLY A 315 12.35 -0.04 6.65
N ARG A 316 11.05 -0.15 6.37
CA ARG A 316 10.51 -1.10 5.39
C ARG A 316 9.92 -0.40 4.19
N VAL A 317 10.12 -0.97 3.01
CA VAL A 317 9.42 -0.59 1.79
C VAL A 317 8.37 -1.64 1.49
N PHE A 318 7.12 -1.23 1.39
CA PHE A 318 6.00 -2.10 1.01
C PHE A 318 5.52 -1.71 -0.38
N THR A 319 5.47 -2.66 -1.30
CA THR A 319 4.94 -2.41 -2.65
C THR A 319 3.61 -3.09 -2.84
N TYR A 320 2.66 -2.34 -3.39
CA TYR A 320 1.32 -2.80 -3.71
C TYR A 320 1.01 -2.60 -5.20
N ASN A 321 0.04 -3.35 -5.72
CA ASN A 321 -0.56 -3.03 -7.02
C ASN A 321 -1.75 -2.06 -6.87
N GLY A 322 -2.31 -1.60 -7.99
CA GLY A 322 -3.45 -0.66 -8.00
C GLY A 322 -4.75 -1.19 -7.39
N ASP A 323 -4.87 -2.51 -7.20
CA ASP A 323 -5.98 -3.16 -6.49
C ASP A 323 -5.75 -3.25 -4.97
N GLY A 324 -4.58 -2.84 -4.47
CA GLY A 324 -4.21 -2.86 -3.06
C GLY A 324 -3.70 -4.21 -2.55
N TYR A 325 -3.23 -5.11 -3.42
CA TYR A 325 -2.57 -6.34 -3.02
C TYR A 325 -1.10 -6.09 -2.68
N LEU A 326 -0.63 -6.60 -1.54
CA LEU A 326 0.78 -6.55 -1.16
C LEU A 326 1.60 -7.51 -2.04
N LEU A 327 2.55 -6.96 -2.79
CA LEU A 327 3.38 -7.72 -3.71
C LEU A 327 4.65 -8.25 -3.02
N TYR A 328 5.33 -7.39 -2.29
CA TYR A 328 6.57 -7.71 -1.58
C TYR A 328 6.95 -6.63 -0.57
N VAL A 329 7.82 -7.01 0.36
CA VAL A 329 8.42 -6.13 1.38
C VAL A 329 9.93 -6.32 1.41
N PHE A 330 10.69 -5.24 1.59
CA PHE A 330 12.13 -5.30 1.80
C PHE A 330 12.60 -4.16 2.72
N GLY A 331 13.88 -4.20 3.11
CA GLY A 331 14.47 -3.26 4.07
C GLY A 331 14.40 -3.72 5.53
N GLY A 332 14.90 -2.87 6.42
CA GLY A 332 14.72 -2.97 7.87
C GLY A 332 15.47 -1.86 8.61
N MET A 333 15.31 -1.77 9.93
CA MET A 333 16.15 -0.89 10.77
C MET A 333 17.48 -1.53 11.13
N GLY A 334 18.59 -0.81 10.96
CA GLY A 334 19.92 -1.32 11.26
C GLY A 334 21.04 -0.54 10.57
N ASN A 335 22.27 -1.02 10.74
CA ASN A 335 23.48 -0.37 10.23
C ASN A 335 24.17 -1.23 9.16
N GLN A 336 23.46 -2.16 8.54
CA GLN A 336 23.95 -3.03 7.47
C GLN A 336 23.43 -2.52 6.12
N LEU A 337 24.11 -2.89 5.02
CA LEU A 337 23.64 -2.54 3.68
C LEU A 337 22.21 -3.07 3.46
N GLY A 338 21.31 -2.18 3.06
CA GLY A 338 19.89 -2.47 2.88
C GLY A 338 19.03 -2.24 4.13
N TYR A 339 19.61 -1.73 5.21
CA TYR A 339 18.93 -1.29 6.41
C TYR A 339 19.10 0.21 6.61
N PHE A 340 18.18 0.81 7.38
CA PHE A 340 18.07 2.25 7.55
C PHE A 340 18.07 2.67 9.02
N ASN A 341 18.34 3.94 9.24
CA ASN A 341 18.21 4.62 10.52
C ASN A 341 17.04 5.61 10.52
N THR A 342 16.98 6.51 9.54
CA THR A 342 15.90 7.49 9.36
C THR A 342 15.65 7.67 7.87
N PRO A 343 15.00 6.70 7.21
CA PRO A 343 14.75 6.79 5.78
C PRO A 343 13.72 7.89 5.52
N ALA A 344 14.02 8.77 4.56
CA ALA A 344 13.31 10.03 4.34
C ALA A 344 12.70 10.17 2.94
N ALA A 345 13.31 9.55 1.93
CA ALA A 345 12.76 9.51 0.58
C ALA A 345 12.97 8.15 -0.08
N LEU A 346 12.04 7.75 -0.94
CA LEU A 346 11.99 6.52 -1.73
C LEU A 346 11.68 6.92 -3.17
N GLU A 347 12.52 6.50 -4.11
CA GLU A 347 12.33 6.78 -5.55
C GLU A 347 12.78 5.57 -6.37
N ARG A 348 12.56 5.61 -7.69
CA ARG A 348 12.97 4.55 -8.62
C ARG A 348 13.79 5.05 -9.80
N ILE A 349 14.77 4.24 -10.19
CA ILE A 349 15.48 4.36 -11.46
C ILE A 349 15.10 3.14 -12.31
N GLY A 350 14.12 3.32 -13.19
CA GLY A 350 13.51 2.20 -13.91
C GLY A 350 12.85 1.21 -12.96
N ASP A 351 13.35 -0.02 -12.89
CA ASP A 351 12.85 -1.05 -11.98
C ASP A 351 13.53 -1.03 -10.60
N ASP A 352 14.69 -0.37 -10.45
CA ASP A 352 15.48 -0.40 -9.23
C ASP A 352 15.05 0.72 -8.28
N PHE A 353 15.07 0.46 -6.98
CA PHE A 353 14.73 1.46 -5.96
C PHE A 353 15.97 2.14 -5.40
N ILE A 354 15.79 3.40 -5.00
CA ILE A 354 16.77 4.15 -4.24
C ILE A 354 16.10 4.71 -2.99
N VAL A 355 16.77 4.61 -1.84
CA VAL A 355 16.26 5.11 -0.56
C VAL A 355 17.28 6.06 0.04
N LEU A 356 16.84 7.28 0.35
CA LEU A 356 17.63 8.31 1.01
C LEU A 356 17.47 8.19 2.53
N ASP A 357 18.56 7.97 3.25
CA ASP A 357 18.59 8.00 4.70
C ASP A 357 19.07 9.37 5.20
N LYS A 358 18.21 10.06 5.95
CA LYS A 358 18.48 11.39 6.48
C LYS A 358 19.57 11.40 7.54
N ALA A 359 19.52 10.44 8.47
CA ALA A 359 20.41 10.44 9.62
C ALA A 359 21.82 10.00 9.24
N LEU A 360 21.93 9.06 8.29
CA LEU A 360 23.21 8.57 7.79
C LEU A 360 23.76 9.44 6.65
N GLY A 361 22.91 10.21 5.95
CA GLY A 361 23.34 11.07 4.84
C GLY A 361 23.81 10.26 3.63
N GLU A 362 23.07 9.20 3.31
CA GLU A 362 23.43 8.22 2.29
C GLU A 362 22.21 7.77 1.47
N ILE A 363 22.47 7.31 0.24
CA ILE A 363 21.48 6.76 -0.67
C ILE A 363 21.80 5.28 -0.88
N THR A 364 20.86 4.40 -0.57
CA THR A 364 21.00 2.95 -0.78
C THR A 364 20.27 2.53 -2.06
N VAL A 365 20.95 1.77 -2.92
CA VAL A 365 20.37 1.24 -4.18
C VAL A 365 19.96 -0.20 -4.01
N PHE A 366 18.70 -0.49 -4.34
CA PHE A 366 18.08 -1.80 -4.30
C PHE A 366 17.78 -2.28 -5.71
N ARG A 367 18.45 -3.33 -6.14
CA ARG A 367 18.24 -3.92 -7.46
C ARG A 367 17.24 -5.07 -7.41
N SER A 368 16.44 -5.14 -8.45
CA SER A 368 15.44 -6.20 -8.61
C SER A 368 16.08 -7.59 -8.75
N THR A 369 15.60 -8.56 -7.97
CA THR A 369 15.98 -9.97 -8.12
C THR A 369 15.19 -10.62 -9.25
N GLU A 370 15.48 -11.89 -9.57
CA GLU A 370 14.67 -12.64 -10.54
C GLU A 370 13.20 -12.74 -10.11
N TYR A 371 12.94 -12.93 -8.82
CA TYR A 371 11.58 -12.95 -8.28
C TYR A 371 10.89 -11.60 -8.47
N GLY A 372 11.54 -10.50 -8.07
CA GLY A 372 11.00 -9.15 -8.21
C GLY A 372 10.70 -8.80 -9.67
N ARG A 373 11.65 -8.99 -10.58
CA ARG A 373 11.46 -8.72 -12.01
C ARG A 373 10.33 -9.53 -12.63
N THR A 374 10.25 -10.83 -12.31
CA THR A 374 9.19 -11.69 -12.85
C THR A 374 7.81 -11.24 -12.36
N LEU A 375 7.68 -10.89 -11.08
CA LEU A 375 6.42 -10.40 -10.52
C LEU A 375 6.03 -9.03 -11.08
N ASN A 376 6.96 -8.06 -11.15
CA ASN A 376 6.68 -6.76 -11.75
C ASN A 376 6.19 -6.93 -13.20
N GLN A 377 6.87 -7.77 -14.00
CA GLN A 377 6.46 -8.03 -15.37
C GLN A 377 5.08 -8.73 -15.44
N ALA A 378 4.77 -9.64 -14.51
CA ALA A 378 3.46 -10.27 -14.43
C ALA A 378 2.35 -9.23 -14.16
N VAL A 379 2.60 -8.30 -13.24
CA VAL A 379 1.69 -7.20 -12.91
C VAL A 379 1.50 -6.29 -14.13
N ARG A 380 2.58 -5.86 -14.77
CA ARG A 380 2.54 -5.08 -16.02
C ARG A 380 1.69 -5.74 -17.09
N SER A 381 1.95 -7.03 -17.35
CA SER A 381 1.20 -7.81 -18.34
C SER A 381 -0.29 -7.88 -17.99
N TYR A 382 -0.61 -8.05 -16.70
CA TYR A 382 -1.98 -8.08 -16.21
C TYR A 382 -2.71 -6.75 -16.44
N TYR A 383 -2.08 -5.61 -16.14
CA TYR A 383 -2.69 -4.28 -16.33
C TYR A 383 -2.75 -3.86 -17.80
N ASN A 384 -1.79 -4.29 -18.63
CA ASN A 384 -1.81 -4.09 -20.07
C ASN A 384 -2.82 -5.00 -20.80
N GLY A 385 -3.39 -5.99 -20.11
CA GLY A 385 -4.34 -6.93 -20.69
C GLY A 385 -3.72 -8.07 -21.51
N ASP A 386 -2.39 -8.27 -21.42
CA ASP A 386 -1.71 -9.43 -22.00
C ASP A 386 -1.91 -10.66 -21.10
N GLU A 387 -3.04 -11.33 -21.29
CA GLU A 387 -3.48 -12.42 -20.41
C GLU A 387 -2.58 -13.65 -20.48
N GLU A 388 -2.03 -13.95 -21.67
CA GLU A 388 -1.19 -15.13 -21.87
C GLU A 388 0.16 -14.95 -21.19
N GLN A 389 0.81 -13.80 -21.41
CA GLN A 389 2.07 -13.47 -20.75
C GLN A 389 1.88 -13.36 -19.24
N ALA A 390 0.83 -12.68 -18.77
CA ALA A 390 0.52 -12.58 -17.33
C ALA A 390 0.33 -13.96 -16.70
N LEU A 391 -0.42 -14.87 -17.34
CA LEU A 391 -0.62 -16.23 -16.85
C LEU A 391 0.70 -17.02 -16.74
N GLN A 392 1.56 -16.94 -17.76
CA GLN A 392 2.85 -17.61 -17.73
C GLN A 392 3.74 -17.07 -16.60
N LEU A 393 3.84 -15.74 -16.48
CA LEU A 393 4.66 -15.11 -15.47
C LEU A 393 4.14 -15.35 -14.06
N PHE A 394 2.83 -15.27 -13.81
CA PHE A 394 2.28 -15.62 -12.50
C PHE A 394 2.55 -17.08 -12.13
N ARG A 395 2.51 -18.02 -13.10
CA ARG A 395 2.89 -19.42 -12.86
C ARG A 395 4.37 -19.52 -12.45
N GLN A 396 5.25 -18.76 -13.08
CA GLN A 396 6.66 -18.69 -12.67
C GLN A 396 6.81 -18.07 -11.28
N THR A 397 6.06 -17.00 -10.97
CA THR A 397 6.08 -16.35 -9.66
C THR A 397 5.65 -17.28 -8.54
N ILE A 398 4.55 -18.03 -8.68
CA ILE A 398 4.10 -18.95 -7.61
C ILE A 398 5.04 -20.13 -7.38
N ASN A 399 5.85 -20.49 -8.38
CA ASN A 399 6.91 -21.49 -8.22
C ASN A 399 8.07 -20.97 -7.37
N MET A 400 8.31 -19.65 -7.38
CA MET A 400 9.30 -18.99 -6.52
C MET A 400 8.73 -18.63 -5.15
N ASN A 401 7.48 -18.14 -5.12
CA ASN A 401 6.78 -17.74 -3.91
C ASN A 401 5.36 -18.34 -3.85
N ALA A 402 5.22 -19.43 -3.10
CA ALA A 402 3.94 -20.09 -2.91
C ALA A 402 2.93 -19.28 -2.07
N ASN A 403 3.34 -18.19 -1.42
CA ASN A 403 2.52 -17.39 -0.53
C ASN A 403 2.07 -16.05 -1.14
N LEU A 404 2.06 -15.94 -2.47
CA LEU A 404 1.65 -14.74 -3.19
C LEU A 404 0.21 -14.86 -3.71
N ASP A 405 -0.75 -14.40 -2.90
CA ASP A 405 -2.19 -14.50 -3.19
C ASP A 405 -2.61 -13.82 -4.49
N PHE A 406 -2.05 -12.65 -4.79
CA PHE A 406 -2.35 -11.93 -6.03
C PHE A 406 -2.06 -12.77 -7.28
N ALA A 407 -0.95 -13.51 -7.30
CA ALA A 407 -0.61 -14.35 -8.45
C ALA A 407 -1.58 -15.53 -8.61
N TYR A 408 -2.00 -16.17 -7.52
CA TYR A 408 -3.04 -17.21 -7.59
C TYR A 408 -4.38 -16.64 -8.07
N SER A 409 -4.81 -15.47 -7.58
CA SER A 409 -6.04 -14.80 -8.07
C SER A 409 -5.91 -14.41 -9.55
N GLY A 410 -4.74 -13.92 -9.97
CA GLY A 410 -4.41 -13.57 -11.36
C GLY A 410 -4.53 -14.78 -12.30
N ILE A 411 -3.92 -15.92 -11.93
CA ILE A 411 -4.04 -17.18 -12.67
C ILE A 411 -5.50 -17.63 -12.74
N GLY A 412 -6.22 -17.60 -11.61
CA GLY A 412 -7.63 -17.96 -11.56
C GLY A 412 -8.48 -17.09 -12.49
N LYS A 413 -8.23 -15.78 -12.54
CA LYS A 413 -8.93 -14.84 -13.44
C LYS A 413 -8.64 -15.13 -14.91
N ALA A 414 -7.39 -15.41 -15.28
CA ALA A 414 -7.02 -15.76 -16.65
C ALA A 414 -7.71 -17.06 -17.10
N ILE A 415 -7.62 -18.12 -16.29
CA ILE A 415 -8.26 -19.42 -16.56
C ILE A 415 -9.80 -19.27 -16.61
N LEU A 416 -10.39 -18.44 -15.74
CA LEU A 416 -11.81 -18.14 -15.76
C LEU A 416 -12.25 -17.54 -17.11
N ARG A 417 -11.45 -16.66 -17.70
CA ARG A 417 -11.72 -16.03 -19.01
C ARG A 417 -11.60 -17.04 -20.16
N GLN A 418 -10.69 -18.00 -20.04
CA GLN A 418 -10.56 -19.13 -20.98
C GLN A 418 -11.73 -20.12 -20.91
N GLY A 419 -12.59 -20.02 -19.88
CA GLY A 419 -13.79 -20.85 -19.74
C GLY A 419 -13.59 -22.16 -18.95
N ASP A 420 -12.39 -22.41 -18.42
CA ASP A 420 -12.14 -23.54 -17.52
C ASP A 420 -12.48 -23.16 -16.08
N TYR A 421 -13.78 -23.13 -15.79
CA TYR A 421 -14.28 -22.68 -14.49
C TYR A 421 -13.90 -23.63 -13.34
N ALA A 422 -13.70 -24.92 -13.61
CA ALA A 422 -13.35 -25.89 -12.58
C ALA A 422 -11.92 -25.70 -12.10
N GLU A 423 -10.99 -25.45 -13.03
CA GLU A 423 -9.61 -25.16 -12.69
C GLU A 423 -9.48 -23.78 -12.04
N ALA A 424 -10.16 -22.76 -12.56
CA ALA A 424 -10.18 -21.41 -11.96
C ALA A 424 -10.59 -21.43 -10.48
N MET A 425 -11.60 -22.24 -10.12
CA MET A 425 -12.02 -22.41 -8.74
C MET A 425 -10.90 -22.90 -7.81
N LYS A 426 -9.99 -23.76 -8.28
CA LYS A 426 -8.87 -24.26 -7.45
C LYS A 426 -7.93 -23.12 -7.06
N TYR A 427 -7.57 -22.29 -8.03
CA TYR A 427 -6.71 -21.13 -7.82
C TYR A 427 -7.37 -20.07 -6.92
N PHE A 428 -8.65 -19.76 -7.14
CA PHE A 428 -9.37 -18.84 -6.24
C PHE A 428 -9.51 -19.38 -4.82
N LYS A 429 -9.62 -20.69 -4.66
CA LYS A 429 -9.64 -21.30 -3.33
C LYS A 429 -8.26 -21.19 -2.64
N GLN A 430 -7.17 -21.35 -3.38
CA GLN A 430 -5.81 -21.16 -2.87
C GLN A 430 -5.54 -19.71 -2.46
N SER A 431 -6.00 -18.74 -3.26
CA SER A 431 -5.91 -17.31 -2.97
C SER A 431 -7.01 -16.78 -2.04
N MET A 432 -7.81 -17.65 -1.42
CA MET A 432 -8.97 -17.27 -0.58
C MET A 432 -9.92 -16.23 -1.21
N ASP A 433 -9.99 -16.16 -2.54
CA ASP A 433 -10.78 -15.18 -3.29
C ASP A 433 -12.22 -15.67 -3.42
N LYS A 434 -12.99 -15.45 -2.35
CA LYS A 434 -14.38 -15.92 -2.23
C LYS A 434 -15.28 -15.37 -3.33
N THR A 435 -15.06 -14.12 -3.74
CA THR A 435 -15.87 -13.42 -4.74
C THR A 435 -15.70 -14.08 -6.10
N ASN A 436 -14.45 -14.25 -6.55
CA ASN A 436 -14.21 -14.87 -7.86
C ASN A 436 -14.44 -16.39 -7.84
N TYR A 437 -14.21 -17.06 -6.70
CA TYR A 437 -14.62 -18.46 -6.52
C TYR A 437 -16.12 -18.65 -6.74
N SER A 438 -16.95 -17.80 -6.14
CA SER A 438 -18.42 -17.88 -6.26
C SER A 438 -18.87 -17.65 -7.70
N LYS A 439 -18.22 -16.70 -8.40
CA LYS A 439 -18.44 -16.44 -9.83
C LYS A 439 -18.07 -17.65 -10.69
N ALA A 440 -16.89 -18.24 -10.46
CA ALA A 440 -16.42 -19.43 -11.17
C ALA A 440 -17.36 -20.63 -10.94
N TYR A 441 -17.77 -20.87 -9.69
CA TYR A 441 -18.69 -21.95 -9.34
C TYR A 441 -20.05 -21.82 -10.05
N LEU A 442 -20.61 -20.61 -10.09
CA LEU A 442 -21.87 -20.35 -10.78
C LEU A 442 -21.77 -20.61 -12.29
N LEU A 443 -20.65 -20.21 -12.92
CA LEU A 443 -20.40 -20.45 -14.34
C LEU A 443 -20.16 -21.94 -14.62
N HIS A 444 -19.39 -22.62 -13.78
CA HIS A 444 -19.17 -24.06 -13.85
C HIS A 444 -20.49 -24.82 -13.78
N ARG A 445 -21.36 -24.50 -12.81
CA ARG A 445 -22.67 -25.13 -12.69
C ARG A 445 -23.54 -24.92 -13.93
N LYS A 446 -23.52 -23.71 -14.51
CA LYS A 446 -24.23 -23.44 -15.78
C LYS A 446 -23.68 -24.27 -16.94
N GLN A 447 -22.36 -24.45 -17.01
CA GLN A 447 -21.70 -25.27 -18.03
C GLN A 447 -22.10 -26.75 -17.90
N VAL A 448 -22.05 -27.31 -16.68
CA VAL A 448 -22.47 -28.69 -16.40
C VAL A 448 -23.96 -28.90 -16.70
N LEU A 449 -24.83 -27.97 -16.29
CA LEU A 449 -26.27 -28.04 -16.58
C LEU A 449 -26.55 -28.02 -18.08
N ARG A 450 -25.81 -27.22 -18.86
CA ARG A 450 -25.96 -27.18 -20.32
C ARG A 450 -25.48 -28.48 -20.98
N ALA A 451 -24.32 -29.00 -20.55
CA ALA A 451 -23.76 -30.23 -21.08
C ALA A 451 -24.65 -31.45 -20.83
N HIS A 452 -25.27 -31.53 -19.64
CA HIS A 452 -26.13 -32.65 -19.24
C HIS A 452 -27.63 -32.35 -19.35
N PHE A 453 -28.03 -31.28 -20.04
CA PHE A 453 -29.43 -30.82 -20.05
C PHE A 453 -30.41 -31.93 -20.47
N THR A 454 -30.11 -32.62 -21.58
CA THR A 454 -30.95 -33.69 -22.11
C THR A 454 -31.07 -34.87 -21.15
N GLU A 455 -29.96 -35.27 -20.52
CA GLU A 455 -29.92 -36.38 -19.57
C GLU A 455 -30.70 -36.04 -18.29
N ILE A 456 -30.55 -34.82 -17.79
CA ILE A 456 -31.28 -34.33 -16.61
C ILE A 456 -32.78 -34.30 -16.90
N VAL A 457 -33.19 -33.73 -18.03
CA VAL A 457 -34.62 -33.68 -18.41
C VAL A 457 -35.18 -35.09 -18.61
N ALA A 458 -34.44 -35.99 -19.26
CA ALA A 458 -34.84 -37.39 -19.42
C ALA A 458 -34.99 -38.10 -18.06
N ALA A 459 -34.05 -37.92 -17.14
CA ALA A 459 -34.11 -38.51 -15.79
C ALA A 459 -35.30 -37.98 -15.00
N VAL A 460 -35.58 -36.67 -15.06
CA VAL A 460 -36.76 -36.05 -14.43
C VAL A 460 -38.04 -36.62 -15.04
N PHE A 461 -38.11 -36.76 -16.37
CA PHE A 461 -39.28 -37.32 -17.05
C PHE A 461 -39.52 -38.78 -16.65
N LEU A 462 -38.47 -39.61 -16.61
CA LEU A 462 -38.55 -40.99 -16.14
C LEU A 462 -39.00 -41.06 -14.67
N LEU A 463 -38.50 -40.17 -13.82
CA LEU A 463 -38.91 -40.09 -12.41
C LEU A 463 -40.38 -39.73 -12.28
N VAL A 464 -40.89 -38.79 -13.07
CA VAL A 464 -42.31 -38.43 -13.12
C VAL A 464 -43.16 -39.63 -13.54
N ILE A 465 -42.75 -40.38 -14.58
CA ILE A 465 -43.43 -41.61 -15.01
C ILE A 465 -43.43 -42.64 -13.87
N ALA A 466 -42.30 -42.85 -13.20
CA ALA A 466 -42.18 -43.81 -12.10
C ALA A 466 -43.09 -43.45 -10.93
N VAL A 467 -43.14 -42.16 -10.55
CA VAL A 467 -44.03 -41.64 -9.51
C VAL A 467 -45.50 -41.85 -9.90
N PHE A 468 -45.87 -41.55 -11.15
CA PHE A 468 -47.24 -41.74 -11.63
C PHE A 468 -47.66 -43.21 -11.63
N ALA A 469 -46.77 -44.09 -12.10
CA ALA A 469 -46.96 -45.54 -12.05
C ALA A 469 -47.11 -46.05 -10.60
N TRP A 470 -46.30 -45.54 -9.68
CA TRP A 470 -46.36 -45.88 -8.25
C TRP A 470 -47.66 -45.41 -7.59
N ILE A 471 -48.12 -44.19 -7.87
CA ILE A 471 -49.41 -43.68 -7.40
C ILE A 471 -50.56 -44.54 -7.93
N LYS A 472 -50.55 -44.90 -9.22
CA LYS A 472 -51.56 -45.77 -9.83
C LYS A 472 -51.55 -47.16 -9.19
N PHE A 473 -50.36 -47.75 -8.98
CA PHE A 473 -50.20 -49.03 -8.30
C PHE A 473 -50.74 -49.00 -6.86
N ARG A 474 -50.44 -47.94 -6.08
CA ARG A 474 -51.00 -47.74 -4.74
C ARG A 474 -52.53 -47.64 -4.76
N LYS A 475 -53.12 -46.85 -5.68
CA LYS A 475 -54.58 -46.74 -5.82
C LYS A 475 -55.25 -48.07 -6.17
N MET A 476 -54.64 -48.91 -7.02
CA MET A 476 -55.17 -50.25 -7.33
C MET A 476 -55.12 -51.19 -6.12
N LYS A 477 -54.04 -51.14 -5.31
CA LYS A 477 -53.92 -51.93 -4.07
C LYS A 477 -54.95 -51.52 -3.01
N VAL A 478 -55.28 -50.23 -2.91
CA VAL A 478 -56.32 -49.72 -1.99
C VAL A 478 -57.73 -50.12 -2.46
N ARG A 479 -58.04 -50.02 -3.77
CA ARG A 479 -59.32 -50.49 -4.33
C ARG A 479 -59.56 -51.99 -4.13
N LYS A 480 -58.51 -52.84 -4.21
CA LYS A 480 -58.62 -54.29 -3.94
C LYS A 480 -58.89 -54.64 -2.46
N LYS A 481 -58.72 -53.71 -1.52
CA LYS A 481 -59.05 -53.91 -0.09
C LYS A 481 -60.48 -53.50 0.28
N VAL A 482 -61.23 -52.88 -0.63
CA VAL A 482 -62.63 -52.47 -0.42
C VAL A 482 -63.51 -53.21 -1.43
N VAL A 483 -63.84 -54.46 -1.13
CA VAL A 483 -64.98 -55.18 -1.72
C VAL A 483 -65.99 -55.38 -0.59
N PRO A 484 -67.28 -55.04 -0.75
CA PRO A 484 -68.26 -55.10 0.33
C PRO A 484 -68.55 -56.55 0.73
N ARG A 485 -68.60 -56.81 2.03
CA ARG A 485 -69.06 -58.08 2.60
C ARG A 485 -70.57 -57.96 2.82
N GLU A 486 -71.38 -58.38 1.87
CA GLU A 486 -72.79 -58.72 2.13
C GLU A 486 -73.29 -59.82 1.19
N GLN A 487 -74.20 -60.63 1.74
CA GLN A 487 -74.88 -61.83 1.23
C GLN A 487 -74.13 -63.18 1.31
N ARG A 488 -74.31 -63.85 2.46
CA ARG A 488 -74.85 -65.22 2.47
C ARG A 488 -75.92 -65.34 3.54
N ALA A 489 -77.16 -65.50 3.09
CA ALA A 489 -78.24 -66.12 3.85
C ALA A 489 -77.98 -67.63 3.94
N GLY A 490 -78.37 -68.22 5.07
CA GLY A 490 -78.22 -69.63 5.43
C GLY A 490 -78.39 -69.75 6.92
#